data_AF-A0A2N3L7Q0-F1
#
_entry.id   AF-A0A2N3L7Q0-F1
#
_cell.length_a   1.000
_cell.length_b   1.000
_cell.length_c   1.000
_cell.angle_alpha   90.00
_cell.angle_beta   90.00
_cell.angle_gamma   90.00
#
_symmetry.space_group_name_H-M   'P 1'
#
loop_
_entity.id
_entity.type
_entity.pdbx_description
1 polymer ?
#
loop_
_entity_poly.entity_id
_entity_poly.type
_entity_poly.pdbx_seq_one_letter_code
_entity_poly.pdbx_strand_id
1 'polypeptide(L)' 'MQDSNTIDCNGLSPAPTVLRIMQALIGRKDSNVPLNVLVGSDCDCARLSVSLGDLADDVQLASNLRQFATIN' A
#
# COMPACT_ATOMS: atom_id res chain seq x y z
N MET A 1 -14.26 -1.22 -15.33
CA MET A 1 -13.63 -0.09 -14.61
C MET A 1 -12.16 -0.47 -14.47
N GLN A 2 -11.23 0.44 -14.78
CA GLN A 2 -9.81 0.11 -14.71
C GLN A 2 -9.41 0.17 -13.24
N ASP A 3 -9.56 -0.97 -12.55
CA ASP A 3 -9.22 -1.13 -11.14
C ASP A 3 -7.71 -0.94 -10.99
N SER A 4 -7.31 0.31 -10.81
CA SER A 4 -5.92 0.65 -10.60
C SER A 4 -5.51 -0.02 -9.29
N ASN A 5 -4.57 -0.97 -9.35
CA ASN A 5 -4.04 -1.68 -8.18
C ASN A 5 -3.24 -0.78 -7.22
N THR A 6 -3.36 0.54 -7.37
CA THR A 6 -2.63 1.56 -6.64
C THR A 6 -3.58 2.45 -5.87
N ILE A 7 -3.34 2.59 -4.57
CA ILE A 7 -4.00 3.60 -3.73
C ILE A 7 -2.99 4.69 -3.36
N ASP A 8 -3.46 5.92 -3.31
CA ASP A 8 -2.68 7.06 -2.83
C ASP A 8 -3.04 7.37 -1.38
N CYS A 9 -2.04 7.27 -0.51
CA CYS A 9 -2.09 7.57 0.91
C CYS A 9 -1.13 8.72 1.28
N ASN A 10 -0.64 9.47 0.29
CA ASN A 10 0.18 10.64 0.54
C ASN A 10 -0.61 11.71 1.34
N GLY A 11 0.03 12.29 2.36
CA GLY A 11 -0.60 13.24 3.28
C GLY A 11 -1.45 12.63 4.39
N LEU A 12 -1.61 11.30 4.44
CA LEU A 12 -2.26 10.62 5.57
C LEU A 12 -1.25 10.35 6.69
N SER A 13 -1.73 10.42 7.94
CA SER A 13 -0.96 9.96 9.09
C SER A 13 -0.91 8.42 9.14
N PRO A 14 0.01 7.80 9.91
CA PRO A 14 0.23 6.36 9.86
C PRO A 14 -1.02 5.50 10.14
N ALA A 15 -1.84 5.89 11.12
CA ALA A 15 -3.05 5.15 11.47
C ALA A 15 -4.12 5.13 10.34
N PRO A 16 -4.52 6.26 9.73
CA PRO A 16 -5.43 6.25 8.59
C PRO A 16 -4.84 5.58 7.35
N THR A 17 -3.52 5.62 7.14
CA THR A 17 -2.86 4.85 6.07
C THR A 17 -3.08 3.34 6.27
N VAL A 18 -2.82 2.81 7.46
CA VAL A 18 -3.05 1.38 7.77
C VAL A 18 -4.51 1.00 7.54
N LEU A 19 -5.47 1.80 8.02
CA LEU A 19 -6.89 1.52 7.82
C LEU A 19 -7.27 1.52 6.35
N ARG A 20 -6.74 2.46 5.55
CA ARG A 20 -7.02 2.53 4.12
C ARG A 20 -6.48 1.33 3.36
N ILE A 21 -5.29 0.85 3.73
CA ILE A 21 -4.67 -0.37 3.19
C ILE A 21 -5.54 -1.58 3.54
N MET A 22 -5.89 -1.77 4.81
CA MET A 22 -6.74 -2.87 5.25
C MET A 22 -8.08 -2.88 4.50
N GLN A 23 -8.73 -1.72 4.36
CA GLN A 23 -9.97 -1.59 3.58
C GLN A 23 -9.80 -1.95 2.10
N ALA A 24 -8.67 -1.62 1.50
CA ALA A 24 -8.38 -1.95 0.11
C ALA A 24 -8.06 -3.44 -0.10
N LEU A 25 -7.56 -4.12 0.94
CA LEU A 25 -7.32 -5.56 0.95
C LEU A 25 -8.61 -6.37 1.19
N ILE A 26 -9.61 -5.80 1.87
CA ILE A 26 -10.93 -6.44 2.01
C ILE A 26 -11.54 -6.63 0.62
N GLY A 27 -11.74 -7.90 0.24
CA GLY A 27 -12.27 -8.28 -1.08
C GLY A 27 -11.22 -8.62 -2.14
N ARG A 28 -9.92 -8.46 -1.83
CA ARG A 28 -8.79 -8.84 -2.73
C ARG A 28 -8.27 -10.26 -2.54
N LYS A 29 -9.04 -11.12 -1.86
CA LYS A 29 -8.59 -12.43 -1.33
C LYS A 29 -7.96 -13.39 -2.35
N ASP A 30 -8.11 -13.14 -3.66
CA ASP A 30 -7.60 -14.00 -4.75
C ASP A 30 -6.75 -13.26 -5.81
N SER A 31 -6.29 -12.02 -5.55
CA SER A 31 -5.43 -11.33 -6.52
C SER A 31 -3.97 -11.73 -6.33
N ASN A 32 -3.38 -12.43 -7.31
CA ASN A 32 -1.93 -12.69 -7.39
C ASN A 32 -1.05 -11.42 -7.54
N VAL A 33 -1.62 -10.24 -7.33
CA VAL A 33 -0.97 -8.95 -7.55
C VAL A 33 -1.06 -8.14 -6.26
N PRO A 34 0.08 -7.66 -5.72
CA PRO A 34 0.08 -6.87 -4.50
C PRO A 34 -0.65 -5.53 -4.70
N LEU A 35 -1.13 -4.98 -3.59
CA LEU A 35 -1.69 -3.62 -3.53
C LEU A 35 -0.54 -2.60 -3.49
N ASN A 36 -0.43 -1.79 -4.53
CA ASN A 36 0.50 -0.68 -4.55
C ASN A 36 -0.04 0.46 -3.68
N VAL A 37 0.77 0.97 -2.77
CA VAL A 37 0.38 2.06 -1.86
C VAL A 37 1.41 3.16 -1.96
N LEU A 38 0.99 4.30 -2.48
CA LEU A 38 1.81 5.50 -2.48
C LEU A 38 1.71 6.16 -1.10
N VAL A 39 2.82 6.29 -0.40
CA VAL A 39 2.90 6.99 0.89
C VAL A 39 3.70 8.28 0.75
N GLY A 40 3.52 9.21 1.68
CA GLY A 40 4.33 10.44 1.71
C GLY A 40 5.81 10.16 1.98
N SER A 41 6.68 11.10 1.62
CA SER A 41 8.14 11.00 1.87
C SER A 41 8.48 10.84 3.35
N ASP A 42 7.64 11.39 4.22
CA ASP A 42 7.84 11.40 5.67
C ASP A 42 7.26 10.14 6.34
N CYS A 43 6.77 9.19 5.53
CA CYS A 43 6.11 7.99 6.00
C CYS A 43 7.13 6.88 6.26
N ASP A 44 7.22 6.42 7.51
CA ASP A 44 8.04 5.29 7.88
C ASP A 44 7.41 3.98 7.39
N CYS A 45 7.82 3.55 6.20
CA CYS A 45 7.35 2.33 5.56
C CYS A 45 7.62 1.09 6.41
N ALA A 46 8.75 1.04 7.14
CA ALA A 46 9.08 -0.09 7.99
C ALA A 46 8.11 -0.20 9.17
N ARG A 47 7.79 0.92 9.81
CA ARG A 47 6.80 0.97 10.89
C ARG A 47 5.38 0.65 10.41
N LEU A 48 5.05 1.04 9.19
CA LEU A 48 3.80 0.69 8.52
C LEU A 48 3.70 -0.80 8.25
N SER A 49 4.73 -1.42 7.69
CA SER A 49 4.79 -2.87 7.48
C SER A 49 4.63 -3.64 8.79
N VAL A 50 5.28 -3.21 9.87
CA VAL A 50 5.09 -3.81 11.21
C VAL A 50 3.64 -3.69 11.69
N SER A 51 2.97 -2.57 11.39
CA SER A 51 1.57 -2.35 11.77
C SER A 51 0.59 -3.17 10.93
N LEU A 52 0.97 -3.54 9.70
CA LEU A 52 0.17 -4.37 8.80
C LEU A 52 0.30 -5.87 9.13
N GLY A 53 1.41 -6.30 9.73
CA GLY A 53 1.65 -7.70 10.06
C GLY A 53 1.66 -8.58 8.81
N ASP A 54 0.92 -9.68 8.84
CA ASP A 54 0.83 -10.65 7.72
C ASP A 54 0.31 -10.03 6.42
N LEU A 55 -0.43 -8.92 6.50
CA LEU A 55 -0.93 -8.19 5.32
C LEU A 55 0.16 -7.41 4.58
N ALA A 56 1.35 -7.25 5.17
CA ALA A 56 2.45 -6.53 4.54
C ALA A 56 2.96 -7.23 3.28
N ASP A 57 2.85 -8.55 3.20
CA ASP A 57 3.28 -9.34 2.04
C ASP A 57 2.37 -9.13 0.82
N ASP A 58 1.12 -8.73 1.06
CA ASP A 58 0.14 -8.40 0.02
C ASP A 58 0.21 -6.94 -0.44
N VAL A 59 1.16 -6.16 0.09
CA VAL A 59 1.22 -4.71 -0.08
C VAL A 59 2.61 -4.26 -0.51
N GLN A 60 2.66 -3.44 -1.57
CA GLN A 60 3.88 -2.79 -2.02
C GLN A 60 3.83 -1.30 -1.65
N LEU A 61 4.64 -0.90 -0.67
CA LEU A 61 4.76 0.49 -0.25
C LEU A 61 5.80 1.22 -1.12
N ALA A 62 5.47 2.40 -1.60
CA ALA A 62 6.42 3.28 -2.28
C ALA A 62 6.18 4.74 -1.89
N SER A 63 7.23 5.54 -1.83
CA SER A 63 7.13 7.00 -1.69
C SER A 63 7.12 7.72 -3.05
N ASN A 64 7.35 6.97 -4.13
CA ASN A 64 7.34 7.50 -5.49
C ASN A 64 6.71 6.49 -6.46
N LEU A 65 5.77 6.94 -7.28
CA LEU A 65 5.11 6.09 -8.29
C LEU A 65 6.09 5.40 -9.25
N ARG A 66 7.26 6.00 -9.50
CA ARG A 66 8.32 5.39 -10.33
C ARG A 66 8.88 4.09 -9.73
N GLN A 67 8.78 3.91 -8.42
CA GLN A 67 9.26 2.68 -7.76
C GLN A 67 8.39 1.48 -8.11
N PHE A 68 7.11 1.67 -8.46
CA PHE A 68 6.25 0.58 -8.95
C PHE A 68 6.55 0.17 -10.40
N ALA A 69 7.21 1.03 -11.18
CA ALA A 69 7.54 0.76 -12.58
C ALA A 69 8.83 -0.08 -12.75
N THR A 70 9.68 -0.15 -11.73
CA THR A 70 10.95 -0.91 -11.77
C THR A 70 10.76 -2.40 -11.46
N ILE A 71 9.56 -2.80 -11.02
CA ILE A 71 9.31 -4.13 -10.42
C ILE A 71 8.38 -4.99 -11.31
N ASN A 72 8.06 -4.53 -12.53
CA ASN A 72 7.33 -5.31 -13.54
C ASN A 72 8.20 -5.56 -14.78
#